data_AF-A0A4Y2D1Y4-F1
#
_entry.id   AF-A0A4Y2D1Y4-F1
#
_cell.length_a   1.000
_cell.length_b   1.000
_cell.length_c   1.000
_cell.angle_alpha   90.00
_cell.angle_beta   90.00
_cell.angle_gamma   90.00
#
_symmetry.space_group_name_H-M   'P 1'
#
loop_
_entity.id
_entity.type
_entity.pdbx_description
1 polymer ?
#
loop_
_entity_poly.entity_id
_entity_poly.type
_entity_poly.pdbx_seq_one_letter_code
_entity_poly.pdbx_strand_id
1 'polypeptide(L)'
;MANQWHATQYFGHATDHKVHYEAHYERTIEQCLDNVMAVVTKIVNLISSQALNKRKFDALLDEINSAYNGLLMHNNVRWLSRGNVLQRFVDYLEEIRLFLQNEGKIEQYPQLLDVMWLSKLMFFTDICQRVNELNVKLQGTNKTIIVMIDLNRAFDAKLHVFRNDIITRNYKFQQT
;
A
#
# COMPACT_ATOMS: atom_id res chain seq x y z
N MET A 1 52.82 -7.65 19.33
CA MET A 1 51.51 -8.32 19.22
C MET A 1 50.42 -7.38 19.75
N ALA A 2 50.03 -6.34 19.00
CA ALA A 2 49.10 -5.31 19.48
C ALA A 2 48.00 -4.92 18.47
N ASN A 3 47.73 -5.75 17.43
CA ASN A 3 46.90 -5.31 16.31
C ASN A 3 45.68 -6.21 16.06
N GLN A 4 45.22 -6.98 17.06
CA GLN A 4 44.06 -7.88 16.89
C GLN A 4 42.81 -7.45 17.68
N TRP A 5 42.91 -6.46 18.57
CA TRP A 5 41.80 -5.98 19.40
C TRP A 5 41.09 -4.74 18.86
N HIS A 6 41.70 -3.98 17.94
CA HIS A 6 41.06 -2.82 17.33
C HIS A 6 40.05 -3.19 16.24
N ALA A 7 40.21 -4.33 15.55
CA ALA A 7 39.28 -4.71 14.47
C ALA A 7 37.87 -5.05 14.98
N THR A 8 37.75 -5.64 16.17
CA THR A 8 36.46 -6.14 16.69
C THR A 8 35.50 -5.03 17.13
N GLN A 9 36.01 -3.85 17.50
CA GLN A 9 35.15 -2.69 17.84
C GLN A 9 34.57 -1.98 16.61
N TYR A 10 35.23 -2.01 15.46
CA TYR A 10 34.72 -1.41 14.23
C TYR A 10 33.60 -2.23 13.57
N PHE A 11 33.62 -3.56 13.71
CA PHE A 11 32.55 -4.43 13.18
C PHE A 11 31.24 -4.33 13.98
N GLY A 12 31.32 -4.10 15.31
CA GLY A 12 30.15 -3.89 16.17
C GLY A 12 29.43 -2.57 15.90
N HIS A 13 30.16 -1.46 15.78
CA HIS A 13 29.56 -0.15 15.51
C HIS A 13 28.93 -0.02 14.11
N ALA A 14 29.51 -0.68 13.10
CA ALA A 14 28.98 -0.65 11.73
C ALA A 14 27.68 -1.47 11.58
N THR A 15 27.55 -2.56 12.34
CA THR A 15 26.33 -3.39 12.35
C THR A 15 25.20 -2.73 13.13
N ASP A 16 25.49 -2.09 14.27
CA ASP A 16 24.50 -1.34 15.06
C ASP A 16 23.96 -0.12 14.31
N HIS A 17 24.85 0.63 13.62
CA HIS A 17 24.45 1.76 12.79
C HIS A 17 23.59 1.31 11.60
N LYS A 18 23.95 0.21 10.92
CA LYS A 18 23.17 -0.26 9.76
C LYS A 18 21.77 -0.75 10.17
N VAL A 19 21.68 -1.50 11.27
CA VAL A 19 20.39 -1.97 11.83
C VAL A 19 19.54 -0.80 12.33
N HIS A 20 20.15 0.20 12.96
CA HIS A 20 19.46 1.40 13.41
C HIS A 20 18.91 2.24 12.23
N TYR A 21 19.68 2.38 11.15
CA TYR A 21 19.26 3.11 9.96
C TYR A 21 18.15 2.39 9.20
N GLU A 22 18.22 1.06 9.09
CA GLU A 22 17.16 0.24 8.49
C GLU A 22 15.86 0.36 9.31
N ALA A 23 15.93 0.28 10.64
CA ALA A 23 14.77 0.46 11.52
C ALA A 23 14.16 1.88 11.44
N HIS A 24 14.99 2.92 11.26
CA HIS A 24 14.50 4.29 11.04
C HIS A 24 13.74 4.41 9.71
N TYR A 25 14.28 3.80 8.64
CA TYR A 25 13.65 3.81 7.32
C TYR A 25 12.32 3.04 7.30
N GLU A 26 12.27 1.87 7.94
CA GLU A 26 11.04 1.09 8.09
C GLU A 26 9.95 1.89 8.82
N ARG A 27 10.27 2.54 9.94
CA ARG A 27 9.33 3.43 10.65
C ARG A 27 8.86 4.59 9.77
N THR A 28 9.74 5.14 8.94
CA THR A 28 9.40 6.26 8.04
C THR A 28 8.41 5.82 6.97
N ILE A 29 8.58 4.62 6.41
CA ILE A 29 7.65 4.04 5.44
C ILE A 29 6.30 3.73 6.07
N GLU A 30 6.30 3.12 7.27
CA GLU A 30 5.07 2.80 8.00
C GLU A 30 4.26 4.05 8.32
N GLN A 31 4.92 5.10 8.82
CA GLN A 31 4.28 6.40 9.07
C GLN A 31 3.71 7.02 7.79
N CYS A 32 4.42 6.90 6.67
CA CYS A 32 3.94 7.39 5.38
C CYS A 32 2.68 6.63 4.91
N LEU A 33 2.64 5.30 5.08
CA LEU A 33 1.47 4.49 4.78
C LEU A 33 0.29 4.87 5.69
N ASP A 34 0.53 5.02 6.99
CA ASP A 34 -0.52 5.39 7.96
C ASP A 34 -1.11 6.77 7.65
N ASN A 35 -0.28 7.73 7.21
CA ASN A 35 -0.75 9.04 6.76
C ASN A 35 -1.67 8.94 5.53
N VAL A 36 -1.33 8.11 4.56
CA VAL A 36 -2.19 7.85 3.38
C VAL A 36 -3.50 7.19 3.83
N MET A 37 -3.40 6.14 4.64
CA MET A 37 -4.56 5.39 5.15
C MET A 37 -5.50 6.25 5.98
N ALA A 38 -4.99 7.20 6.75
CA ALA A 38 -5.82 8.11 7.55
C ALA A 38 -6.74 8.96 6.66
N VAL A 39 -6.25 9.46 5.52
CA VAL A 39 -7.06 10.23 4.57
C VAL A 39 -8.05 9.32 3.85
N VAL A 40 -7.58 8.19 3.32
CA VAL A 40 -8.41 7.18 2.64
C VAL A 40 -9.56 6.74 3.54
N THR A 41 -9.28 6.37 4.78
CA THR A 41 -10.28 5.89 5.75
C THR A 41 -11.31 6.96 6.07
N LYS A 42 -10.90 8.23 6.21
CA LYS A 42 -11.84 9.35 6.44
C LYS A 42 -12.82 9.50 5.29
N ILE A 43 -12.34 9.45 4.05
CA ILE A 43 -13.17 9.59 2.85
C ILE A 43 -14.11 8.38 2.69
N VAL A 44 -13.56 7.16 2.82
CA VAL A 44 -14.34 5.92 2.76
C VAL A 44 -15.45 5.94 3.81
N ASN A 45 -15.15 6.34 5.04
CA ASN A 45 -16.15 6.45 6.11
C ASN A 45 -17.20 7.52 5.80
N LEU A 46 -16.81 8.69 5.28
CA LEU A 46 -17.75 9.74 4.88
C LEU A 46 -18.78 9.22 3.85
N ILE A 47 -18.30 8.48 2.85
CA ILE A 47 -19.14 7.93 1.79
C ILE A 47 -20.01 6.78 2.32
N SER A 48 -19.39 5.83 3.02
CA SER A 48 -19.99 4.53 3.29
C SER A 48 -20.79 4.46 4.61
N SER A 49 -20.54 5.36 5.56
CA SER A 49 -21.24 5.35 6.87
C SER A 49 -22.62 6.01 6.82
N GLN A 50 -22.86 6.94 5.88
CA GLN A 50 -24.12 7.64 5.76
C GLN A 50 -24.95 7.04 4.62
N ALA A 51 -26.16 6.56 4.93
CA ALA A 51 -27.02 5.87 3.95
C ALA A 51 -27.29 6.70 2.69
N LEU A 52 -27.46 8.02 2.83
CA LEU A 52 -27.66 8.91 1.69
C LEU A 52 -26.40 9.03 0.82
N ASN A 53 -25.23 9.26 1.43
CA ASN A 53 -23.96 9.36 0.70
C ASN A 53 -23.65 8.06 -0.03
N LYS A 54 -23.86 6.92 0.65
CA LYS A 54 -23.68 5.61 0.04
C LYS A 54 -24.57 5.44 -1.19
N ARG A 55 -25.87 5.72 -1.10
CA ARG A 55 -26.79 5.63 -2.25
C ARG A 55 -26.39 6.55 -3.40
N LYS A 56 -25.98 7.79 -3.10
CA LYS A 56 -25.50 8.73 -4.11
C LYS A 56 -24.23 8.23 -4.80
N PHE A 57 -23.30 7.67 -4.03
CA PHE A 57 -22.06 7.12 -4.57
C PHE A 57 -22.30 5.83 -5.37
N ASP A 58 -23.15 4.94 -4.87
CA ASP A 58 -23.54 3.72 -5.59
C ASP A 58 -24.21 4.08 -6.94
N ALA A 59 -25.05 5.12 -6.98
CA ALA A 59 -25.62 5.61 -8.24
C ALA A 59 -24.57 6.13 -9.23
N LEU A 60 -23.51 6.81 -8.75
CA LEU A 60 -22.37 7.20 -9.61
C LEU A 60 -21.62 5.99 -10.16
N LEU A 61 -21.48 4.92 -9.36
CA LEU A 61 -20.84 3.68 -9.80
C LEU A 61 -21.69 2.89 -10.80
N ASP A 62 -23.02 2.93 -10.67
CA ASP A 62 -23.92 2.27 -11.60
C ASP A 62 -23.85 2.91 -13.00
N GLU A 63 -23.66 4.23 -13.09
CA GLU A 63 -23.50 4.95 -14.37
C GLU A 63 -22.28 4.49 -15.18
N ILE A 64 -21.21 4.05 -14.51
CA ILE A 64 -19.98 3.56 -15.15
C ILE A 64 -19.94 2.03 -15.28
N ASN A 65 -21.03 1.34 -14.97
CA ASN A 65 -21.12 -0.13 -14.93
C ASN A 65 -19.98 -0.76 -14.11
N SER A 66 -19.77 -0.24 -12.90
CA SER A 66 -18.57 -0.55 -12.13
C SER A 66 -18.46 -2.03 -11.75
N ALA A 67 -17.23 -2.53 -11.66
CA ALA A 67 -16.95 -3.93 -11.32
C ALA A 67 -17.29 -4.31 -9.86
N TYR A 68 -17.46 -3.33 -8.95
CA TYR A 68 -17.73 -3.58 -7.52
C TYR A 68 -18.93 -2.77 -7.00
N ASN A 69 -19.71 -3.32 -6.07
CA ASN A 69 -20.83 -2.64 -5.42
C ASN A 69 -20.35 -1.64 -4.34
N GLY A 70 -19.53 -0.66 -4.69
CA GLY A 70 -19.06 0.39 -3.78
C GLY A 70 -17.69 0.17 -3.12
N LEU A 71 -17.33 1.15 -2.27
CA LEU A 71 -16.09 1.12 -1.49
C LEU A 71 -16.14 0.08 -0.36
N LEU A 72 -14.97 -0.50 -0.05
CA LEU A 72 -14.83 -1.37 1.11
C LEU A 72 -14.73 -0.53 2.39
N MET A 73 -15.65 -0.73 3.32
CA MET A 73 -15.52 -0.24 4.69
C MET A 73 -14.29 -0.86 5.33
N HIS A 74 -13.40 -0.03 5.89
CA HIS A 74 -12.24 -0.51 6.62
C HIS A 74 -12.69 -1.17 7.93
N ASN A 75 -12.75 -2.50 7.95
CA ASN A 75 -12.79 -3.25 9.20
C ASN A 75 -11.35 -3.50 9.66
N ASN A 76 -11.07 -3.29 10.94
CA ASN A 76 -9.73 -3.23 11.56
C ASN A 76 -8.98 -4.58 11.61
N VAL A 77 -8.96 -5.35 10.52
CA VAL A 77 -8.25 -6.63 10.44
C VAL A 77 -7.05 -6.51 9.49
N ARG A 78 -5.89 -6.19 10.10
CA ARG A 78 -4.54 -6.64 9.77
C ARG A 78 -4.18 -6.65 8.26
N TRP A 79 -3.55 -5.56 7.79
CA TRP A 79 -2.84 -5.28 6.51
C TRP A 79 -3.48 -5.72 5.16
N LEU A 80 -4.07 -6.91 5.07
CA LEU A 80 -4.85 -7.40 3.92
C LEU A 80 -6.05 -6.50 3.63
N SER A 81 -6.73 -6.04 4.70
CA SER A 81 -7.82 -5.07 4.54
C SER A 81 -7.31 -3.74 3.99
N ARG A 82 -6.10 -3.30 4.39
CA ARG A 82 -5.51 -2.05 3.93
C ARG A 82 -5.22 -2.09 2.43
N GLY A 83 -4.60 -3.17 1.94
CA GLY A 83 -4.31 -3.32 0.50
C GLY A 83 -5.58 -3.34 -0.36
N ASN A 84 -6.61 -4.08 0.05
CA ASN A 84 -7.87 -4.12 -0.69
C ASN A 84 -8.63 -2.79 -0.67
N VAL A 85 -8.58 -2.06 0.46
CA VAL A 85 -9.17 -0.72 0.59
C VAL A 85 -8.44 0.26 -0.32
N LEU A 86 -7.10 0.26 -0.32
CA LEU A 86 -6.29 1.11 -1.19
C LEU A 86 -6.57 0.83 -2.67
N GLN A 87 -6.61 -0.44 -3.07
CA GLN A 87 -6.90 -0.82 -4.45
C GLN A 87 -8.25 -0.26 -4.91
N ARG A 88 -9.33 -0.53 -4.16
CA ARG A 88 -10.65 0.00 -4.54
C ARG A 88 -10.73 1.52 -4.47
N PHE A 89 -9.99 2.15 -3.57
CA PHE A 89 -9.92 3.60 -3.50
C PHE A 89 -9.27 4.19 -4.74
N VAL A 90 -8.19 3.57 -5.24
CA VAL A 90 -7.52 3.96 -6.49
C VAL A 90 -8.41 3.68 -7.70
N ASP A 91 -9.05 2.51 -7.76
CA ASP A 91 -9.95 2.12 -8.85
C ASP A 91 -11.10 3.14 -9.05
N TYR A 92 -11.54 3.77 -7.95
CA TYR A 92 -12.62 4.76 -7.94
C TYR A 92 -12.18 6.19 -7.63
N LEU A 93 -10.90 6.51 -7.83
CA LEU A 93 -10.35 7.80 -7.40
C LEU A 93 -11.07 8.99 -8.04
N GLU A 94 -11.43 8.90 -9.32
CA GLU A 94 -12.08 9.99 -10.04
C GLU A 94 -13.55 10.14 -9.62
N GLU A 95 -14.26 9.03 -9.39
CA GLU A 95 -15.63 9.02 -8.88
C GLU A 95 -15.69 9.57 -7.45
N ILE A 96 -14.69 9.26 -6.62
CA ILE A 96 -14.54 9.83 -5.28
C ILE A 96 -14.34 11.34 -5.35
N ARG A 97 -13.46 11.82 -6.24
CA ARG A 97 -13.26 13.27 -6.45
C ARG A 97 -14.54 13.95 -6.90
N LEU A 98 -15.23 13.38 -7.88
CA LEU A 98 -16.49 13.89 -8.40
C LEU A 98 -17.56 13.95 -7.30
N PHE A 99 -17.70 12.88 -6.53
CA PHE A 99 -18.61 12.82 -5.39
C PHE A 99 -18.32 13.94 -4.38
N LEU A 100 -17.05 14.10 -3.98
CA LEU A 100 -16.65 15.14 -3.03
C LEU A 100 -16.85 16.55 -3.58
N GLN A 101 -16.69 16.75 -4.90
CA GLN A 101 -16.95 18.02 -5.56
C GLN A 101 -18.45 18.34 -5.53
N ASN A 102 -19.31 17.38 -5.87
CA ASN A 102 -20.77 17.54 -5.84
C ASN A 102 -21.30 17.82 -4.42
N GLU A 103 -20.67 17.23 -3.40
CA GLU A 103 -21.01 17.48 -1.99
C GLU A 103 -20.35 18.74 -1.41
N GLY A 104 -19.57 19.50 -2.18
CA GLY A 104 -18.87 20.71 -1.73
C GLY A 104 -17.79 20.45 -0.68
N LYS A 105 -17.20 19.25 -0.68
CA LYS A 105 -16.21 18.78 0.32
C LYS A 105 -14.81 18.57 -0.23
N ILE A 106 -14.60 18.72 -1.55
CA ILE A 106 -13.29 18.48 -2.18
C ILE A 106 -12.15 19.31 -1.59
N GLU A 107 -12.43 20.56 -1.20
CA GLU A 107 -11.45 21.46 -0.56
C GLU A 107 -10.97 20.97 0.82
N GLN A 108 -11.72 20.08 1.47
CA GLN A 108 -11.33 19.46 2.75
C GLN A 108 -10.27 18.38 2.56
N TYR A 109 -10.05 17.93 1.32
CA TYR A 109 -9.13 16.85 0.95
C TYR A 109 -8.14 17.30 -0.13
N PRO A 110 -7.29 18.32 0.13
CA PRO A 110 -6.31 18.81 -0.85
C PRO A 110 -5.33 17.73 -1.32
N GLN A 111 -5.16 16.66 -0.54
CA GLN A 111 -4.36 15.48 -0.89
C GLN A 111 -4.80 14.84 -2.21
N LEU A 112 -6.09 14.90 -2.54
CA LEU A 112 -6.60 14.34 -3.79
C LEU A 112 -6.18 15.17 -5.02
N LEU A 113 -5.64 16.37 -4.83
CA LEU A 113 -5.11 17.22 -5.89
C LEU A 113 -3.57 17.31 -5.87
N ASP A 114 -2.93 16.80 -4.81
CA ASP A 114 -1.48 16.81 -4.65
C ASP A 114 -0.85 15.59 -5.35
N VAL A 115 -0.11 15.86 -6.44
CA VAL A 115 0.62 14.86 -7.22
C VAL A 115 1.57 14.03 -6.37
N MET A 116 2.22 14.62 -5.36
CA MET A 116 3.16 13.91 -4.50
C MET A 116 2.41 12.94 -3.59
N TRP A 117 1.28 13.36 -3.03
CA TRP A 117 0.45 12.49 -2.21
C TRP A 117 -0.16 11.35 -3.03
N LEU A 118 -0.68 11.65 -4.22
CA LEU A 118 -1.19 10.64 -5.16
C LEU A 118 -0.11 9.63 -5.57
N SER A 119 1.12 10.08 -5.80
CA SER A 119 2.24 9.17 -6.10
C SER A 119 2.51 8.21 -4.93
N LYS A 120 2.41 8.68 -3.68
CA LYS A 120 2.52 7.81 -2.49
C LYS A 120 1.35 6.83 -2.41
N LEU A 121 0.12 7.30 -2.67
CA LEU A 121 -1.06 6.45 -2.71
C LEU A 121 -0.89 5.30 -3.71
N MET A 122 -0.50 5.61 -4.95
CA MET A 122 -0.27 4.60 -5.99
C MET A 122 0.83 3.63 -5.59
N PHE A 123 1.97 4.14 -5.14
CA PHE A 123 3.10 3.32 -4.69
C PHE A 123 2.70 2.35 -3.58
N PHE A 124 2.00 2.83 -2.54
CA PHE A 124 1.55 1.97 -1.45
C PHE A 124 0.48 0.96 -1.90
N THR A 125 -0.39 1.35 -2.82
CA THR A 125 -1.39 0.44 -3.40
C THR A 125 -0.71 -0.73 -4.11
N ASP A 126 0.26 -0.46 -4.98
CA ASP A 126 1.01 -1.48 -5.72
C ASP A 126 1.76 -2.43 -4.77
N ILE A 127 2.46 -1.89 -3.78
CA ILE A 127 3.19 -2.70 -2.79
C ILE A 127 2.22 -3.54 -1.96
N CYS A 128 1.15 -2.95 -1.45
CA CYS A 128 0.17 -3.68 -0.65
C CYS A 128 -0.53 -4.78 -1.45
N GLN A 129 -0.84 -4.56 -2.73
CA GLN A 129 -1.42 -5.59 -3.60
C GLN A 129 -0.46 -6.77 -3.78
N ARG A 130 0.83 -6.51 -4.03
CA ARG A 130 1.84 -7.56 -4.18
C ARG A 130 2.01 -8.39 -2.91
N VAL A 131 2.04 -7.74 -1.74
CA VAL A 131 2.10 -8.45 -0.46
C VAL A 131 0.81 -9.27 -0.26
N ASN A 132 -0.36 -8.71 -0.60
CA ASN A 132 -1.66 -9.38 -0.48
C ASN A 132 -1.73 -10.65 -1.34
N GLU A 133 -1.26 -10.58 -2.60
CA GLU A 133 -1.14 -11.75 -3.47
C GLU A 133 -0.24 -12.85 -2.89
N LEU A 134 0.92 -12.47 -2.33
CA LEU A 134 1.80 -13.43 -1.68
C LEU A 134 1.07 -14.10 -0.51
N ASN A 135 0.39 -13.32 0.33
CA ASN A 135 -0.29 -13.87 1.49
C ASN A 135 -1.47 -14.76 1.11
N VAL A 136 -2.26 -14.41 0.09
CA VAL A 136 -3.28 -15.31 -0.46
C VAL A 136 -2.64 -16.61 -0.93
N LYS A 137 -1.49 -16.53 -1.61
CA LYS A 137 -0.73 -17.73 -1.99
C LYS A 137 -0.23 -18.49 -0.76
N LEU A 138 0.08 -17.86 0.36
CA LEU A 138 0.54 -18.57 1.56
C LEU A 138 -0.59 -19.20 2.38
N GLN A 139 -1.80 -18.61 2.38
CA GLN A 139 -2.94 -19.02 3.22
C GLN A 139 -3.75 -20.23 2.70
N GLY A 140 -3.38 -20.82 1.56
CA GLY A 140 -4.07 -21.99 1.01
C GLY A 140 -3.93 -23.25 1.87
N THR A 141 -4.96 -24.09 1.89
CA THR A 141 -4.88 -25.43 2.47
C THR A 141 -3.92 -26.32 1.66
N ASN A 142 -3.34 -27.35 2.30
CA ASN A 142 -2.45 -28.31 1.65
C ASN A 142 -1.09 -27.77 1.15
N LYS A 143 -0.56 -26.72 1.78
CA LYS A 143 0.79 -26.19 1.49
C LYS A 143 1.83 -26.78 2.44
N THR A 144 2.86 -27.41 1.86
CA THR A 144 4.02 -27.83 2.64
C THR A 144 4.90 -26.62 2.97
N ILE A 145 5.67 -26.72 4.05
CA ILE A 145 6.64 -25.69 4.46
C ILE A 145 7.62 -25.37 3.31
N ILE A 146 8.02 -26.38 2.54
CA ILE A 146 8.91 -26.24 1.38
C ILE A 146 8.29 -25.30 0.34
N VAL A 147 7.02 -25.52 -0.03
CA VAL A 147 6.30 -24.65 -0.99
C VAL A 147 6.18 -23.22 -0.47
N MET A 148 5.97 -23.03 0.83
CA MET A 148 5.91 -21.68 1.43
C MET A 148 7.26 -20.97 1.37
N ILE A 149 8.37 -21.68 1.62
CA ILE A 149 9.72 -21.13 1.50
C ILE A 149 10.00 -20.72 0.05
N ASP A 150 9.63 -21.56 -0.93
CA ASP A 150 9.84 -21.26 -2.34
C ASP A 150 9.02 -20.05 -2.81
N LEU A 151 7.78 -19.91 -2.33
CA LEU A 151 6.95 -18.72 -2.60
C LEU A 151 7.58 -17.44 -2.03
N ASN A 152 8.12 -17.49 -0.82
CA ASN A 152 8.81 -16.35 -0.21
C ASN A 152 10.09 -15.99 -0.98
N ARG A 153 10.90 -16.97 -1.38
CA ARG A 153 12.11 -16.75 -2.21
C ARG A 153 11.76 -16.15 -3.57
N ALA A 154 10.71 -16.66 -4.22
CA ALA A 154 10.25 -16.12 -5.49
C ALA A 154 9.73 -14.68 -5.36
N PHE A 155 9.09 -14.35 -4.23
CA PHE A 155 8.66 -12.99 -3.94
C PHE A 155 9.85 -12.06 -3.70
N ASP A 156 10.84 -12.48 -2.92
CA ASP A 156 12.07 -11.72 -2.69
C ASP A 156 12.82 -11.41 -4.00
N ALA A 157 12.93 -12.41 -4.88
CA ALA A 157 13.50 -12.21 -6.23
C ALA A 157 12.70 -11.16 -7.04
N LYS A 158 11.36 -11.17 -6.96
CA LYS A 158 10.51 -10.15 -7.61
C LYS A 158 10.68 -8.76 -7.00
N LEU A 159 10.89 -8.64 -5.69
CA LEU A 159 11.19 -7.36 -5.04
C LEU A 159 12.52 -6.79 -5.52
N HIS A 160 13.53 -7.65 -5.69
CA HIS A 160 14.82 -7.26 -6.26
C HIS A 160 14.69 -6.72 -7.69
N VAL A 161 13.91 -7.40 -8.55
CA VAL A 161 13.62 -6.91 -9.90
C VAL A 161 12.90 -5.57 -9.86
N PHE A 162 11.86 -5.44 -9.03
CA PHE A 162 11.09 -4.19 -8.90
C PHE A 162 11.95 -3.02 -8.41
N ARG A 163 12.82 -3.27 -7.42
CA ARG A 163 13.79 -2.27 -6.95
C ARG A 163 14.70 -1.80 -8.08
N ASN A 164 15.20 -2.73 -8.90
CA ASN A 164 16.03 -2.40 -10.05
C ASN A 164 15.26 -1.61 -11.11
N ASP A 165 14.01 -1.96 -11.37
CA ASP A 165 13.13 -1.24 -12.29
C ASP A 165 12.91 0.21 -11.83
N ILE A 166 12.71 0.44 -10.53
CA ILE A 166 12.61 1.79 -9.94
C ILE A 166 13.91 2.57 -10.14
N ILE A 167 15.06 1.98 -9.79
CA ILE A 167 16.37 2.63 -9.89
C ILE A 167 16.70 2.99 -11.34
N THR A 168 16.38 2.09 -12.27
CA THR A 168 16.66 2.26 -13.70
C THR A 168 15.58 3.03 -14.45
N ARG A 169 14.47 3.40 -13.77
CA ARG A 169 13.26 4.00 -14.37
C ARG A 169 12.67 3.18 -15.52
N ASN A 170 12.92 1.88 -15.55
CA ASN A 170 12.34 0.96 -16.52
C ASN A 170 11.01 0.41 -15.98
N TYR A 171 9.96 1.21 -16.06
CA TYR A 171 8.61 0.76 -15.74
C TYR A 171 8.11 -0.14 -16.87
N LYS A 172 8.41 -1.44 -16.80
CA LYS A 172 7.73 -2.44 -17.62
C LYS A 172 6.32 -2.60 -17.06
N PHE A 173 5.42 -1.71 -17.46
CA PHE A 173 3.99 -1.87 -17.24
C PHE A 173 3.58 -3.23 -17.82
N GLN A 174 3.31 -4.20 -16.95
CA GLN A 174 2.71 -5.46 -17.37
C GLN A 174 1.23 -5.17 -17.63
N GLN A 175 0.90 -4.93 -18.91
CA GLN A 175 -0.41 -5.27 -19.43
C GLN A 175 -0.57 -6.80 -19.30
N THR A 176 -1.52 -7.23 -18.49
CA THR A 176 -2.42 -8.37 -18.76
C THR A 176 -3.54 -8.37 -17.75
#